data_AF-A0A411YWA5-F1
#
_entry.id   AF-A0A411YWA5-F1
#
_cell.length_a   1.000
_cell.length_b   1.000
_cell.length_c   1.000
_cell.angle_alpha   90.00
_cell.angle_beta   90.00
_cell.angle_gamma   90.00
#
_symmetry.space_group_name_H-M   'P 1'
#
loop_
_entity.id
_entity.type
_entity.pdbx_description
1 polymer ?
#
loop_
_entity_poly.entity_id
_entity_poly.type
_entity_poly.pdbx_seq_one_letter_code
_entity_poly.pdbx_strand_id
1 'polypeptide(L)'
;FERTIAVSGDTNDFKGLFSSSTLDLTDTALGSNLNERSKNIKALILLFADLNMVALQKGDVLGDAYEYLIGQFAMESGKKAGEFYTPRQVSEVMAQIVAKTADIKSIYDPTVGSGSLLLTVKKHLDEDVQKDLSYYGQEKNTATYNLTRMNLLLHGVRPEKMTIKNGDTLSQDWPEDPERPNEGVQFDAVVMNPPYSAKNWNKAGLKVSDPRFEIAGALPPDSKG
;
A
#
# COMPACT_ATOMS: atom_id res chain seq x y z
N PHE A 1 -18.22 0.22 22.25
CA PHE A 1 -17.61 -0.95 21.60
C PHE A 1 -18.49 -1.38 20.44
N GLU A 2 -18.53 -0.60 19.35
CA GLU A 2 -19.32 -0.92 18.13
C GLU A 2 -18.63 -0.35 16.88
N ARG A 3 -17.30 -0.45 16.80
CA ARG A 3 -16.68 -0.79 15.52
C ARG A 3 -16.41 -2.27 15.60
N THR A 4 -17.47 -3.05 15.43
CA THR A 4 -17.32 -4.45 15.04
C THR A 4 -16.56 -4.36 13.73
N ILE A 5 -15.26 -4.68 13.72
CA ILE A 5 -14.67 -5.24 12.50
C ILE A 5 -15.67 -6.32 12.16
N ALA A 6 -16.44 -6.11 11.08
CA ALA A 6 -17.35 -7.14 10.62
C ALA A 6 -16.44 -8.35 10.49
N VAL A 7 -16.59 -9.30 11.41
CA VAL A 7 -15.94 -10.59 11.30
C VAL A 7 -16.74 -11.27 10.20
N SER A 8 -16.62 -10.78 8.96
CA SER A 8 -16.69 -11.65 7.81
C SER A 8 -15.72 -12.75 8.15
N GLY A 9 -16.22 -13.98 8.22
CA GLY A 9 -15.49 -15.15 8.74
C GLY A 9 -14.24 -15.54 7.94
N ASP A 10 -13.67 -14.63 7.17
CA ASP A 10 -12.47 -14.82 6.39
C ASP A 10 -11.25 -14.43 7.25
N THR A 11 -10.62 -15.43 7.86
CA THR A 11 -9.37 -15.32 8.63
C THR A 11 -8.17 -14.77 7.82
N ASN A 12 -8.39 -14.39 6.57
CA ASN A 12 -7.37 -13.95 5.61
C ASN A 12 -7.02 -12.45 5.72
N ASP A 13 -7.88 -11.61 6.29
CA ASP A 13 -7.68 -10.15 6.34
C ASP A 13 -6.40 -9.73 7.08
N PHE A 14 -6.03 -10.50 8.11
CA PHE A 14 -4.80 -10.30 8.89
C PHE A 14 -3.70 -11.32 8.56
N LYS A 15 -3.96 -12.24 7.63
CA LYS A 15 -3.02 -13.31 7.29
C LYS A 15 -1.72 -12.72 6.76
N GLY A 16 -0.63 -13.14 7.40
CA GLY A 16 0.73 -12.72 7.05
C GLY A 16 1.13 -11.31 7.52
N LEU A 17 0.23 -10.53 8.12
CA LEU A 17 0.57 -9.18 8.61
C LEU A 17 1.59 -9.21 9.76
N PHE A 18 1.47 -10.19 10.66
CA PHE A 18 2.37 -10.38 11.80
C PHE A 18 3.30 -11.58 11.64
N SER A 19 3.61 -11.95 10.39
CA SER A 19 4.62 -12.98 10.13
C SER A 19 5.99 -12.54 10.63
N SER A 20 6.89 -13.49 10.89
CA SER A 20 8.29 -13.19 11.25
C SER A 20 9.05 -12.40 10.18
N SER A 21 8.61 -12.45 8.92
CA SER A 21 9.16 -11.61 7.85
C SER A 21 8.80 -10.12 7.97
N THR A 22 7.84 -9.79 8.83
CA THR A 22 7.36 -8.43 9.08
C THR A 22 7.69 -7.96 10.50
N LEU A 23 7.54 -8.85 11.49
CA LEU A 23 7.87 -8.58 12.89
C LEU A 23 8.72 -9.74 13.47
N ASP A 24 10.04 -9.56 13.47
CA ASP A 24 10.97 -10.51 14.08
C ASP A 24 11.29 -10.11 15.53
N LEU A 25 10.59 -10.72 16.48
CA LEU A 25 10.84 -10.53 17.92
C LEU A 25 12.16 -11.19 18.39
N THR A 26 12.84 -11.93 17.51
CA THR A 26 14.13 -12.56 17.78
C THR A 26 15.31 -11.79 17.18
N ASP A 27 15.06 -10.64 16.55
CA ASP A 27 16.09 -9.80 15.96
C ASP A 27 17.12 -9.35 17.02
N THR A 28 18.40 -9.41 16.66
CA THR A 28 19.50 -9.00 17.54
C THR A 28 19.56 -7.49 17.75
N ALA A 29 18.97 -6.70 16.85
CA ALA A 29 18.78 -5.27 17.02
C ALA A 29 17.87 -4.92 18.21
N LEU A 30 16.99 -5.84 18.62
CA LEU A 30 16.15 -5.69 19.82
C LEU A 30 16.93 -5.97 21.12
N GLY A 31 18.09 -6.61 21.05
CA GLY A 31 18.92 -6.95 22.21
C GLY A 31 19.80 -8.17 21.98
N SER A 32 20.96 -8.20 22.66
CA SER A 32 21.96 -9.26 22.50
C SER A 32 21.50 -10.61 23.04
N ASN A 33 20.54 -10.61 23.97
CA ASN A 33 20.00 -11.80 24.63
C ASN A 33 18.50 -11.67 24.92
N LEU A 34 17.86 -12.78 25.32
CA LEU A 34 16.41 -12.85 25.57
C LEU A 34 15.91 -11.82 26.60
N ASN A 35 16.70 -11.57 27.65
CA ASN A 35 16.30 -10.64 28.72
C ASN A 35 16.30 -9.19 28.21
N GLU A 36 17.31 -8.81 27.45
CA GLU A 36 17.37 -7.49 26.81
C GLU A 36 16.24 -7.29 25.81
N ARG A 37 15.98 -8.28 24.94
CA ARG A 37 14.87 -8.22 23.98
C ARG A 37 13.52 -8.05 24.68
N SER A 38 13.26 -8.88 25.70
CA SER A 38 12.01 -8.81 26.48
C SER A 38 11.86 -7.45 27.18
N LYS A 39 12.96 -6.90 27.72
CA LYS A 39 12.98 -5.57 28.35
C LYS A 39 12.64 -4.47 27.32
N ASN A 40 13.24 -4.50 26.14
CA ASN A 40 13.04 -3.48 25.11
C ASN A 40 11.65 -3.56 24.48
N ILE A 41 11.15 -4.77 24.19
CA ILE A 41 9.77 -4.98 23.72
C ILE A 41 8.77 -4.47 24.77
N LYS A 42 8.99 -4.79 26.05
CA LYS A 42 8.14 -4.29 27.14
C LYS A 42 8.17 -2.77 27.22
N ALA A 43 9.34 -2.15 27.13
CA ALA A 43 9.48 -0.69 27.14
C ALA A 43 8.70 -0.05 25.98
N LEU A 44 8.79 -0.63 24.78
CA LEU A 44 8.03 -0.19 23.61
C LEU A 44 6.52 -0.28 23.84
N ILE A 45 6.02 -1.42 24.34
CA ILE A 45 4.59 -1.60 24.65
C ILE A 45 4.13 -0.56 25.67
N LEU A 46 4.94 -0.28 26.69
CA LEU A 46 4.62 0.70 27.73
C LEU A 46 4.54 2.13 27.20
N LEU A 47 5.27 2.50 26.14
CA LEU A 47 5.12 3.82 25.50
C LEU A 47 3.70 4.04 24.95
N PHE A 48 3.03 2.97 24.54
CA PHE A 48 1.65 3.03 24.04
C PHE A 48 0.60 2.80 25.13
N ALA A 49 0.99 2.37 26.33
CA ALA A 49 0.06 1.95 27.38
C ALA A 49 -0.79 3.11 27.93
N ASP A 50 -0.24 4.33 27.96
CA ASP A 50 -0.95 5.52 28.44
C ASP A 50 -1.87 6.14 27.37
N LEU A 51 -1.80 5.65 26.13
CA LEU A 51 -2.64 6.16 25.05
C LEU A 51 -4.04 5.56 25.16
N ASN A 52 -5.05 6.44 25.13
CA ASN A 52 -6.44 6.01 25.01
C ASN A 52 -6.72 5.57 23.56
N MET A 53 -6.34 4.33 23.23
CA MET A 53 -6.51 3.75 21.89
C MET A 53 -7.95 3.82 21.40
N VAL A 54 -8.94 3.69 22.30
CA VAL A 54 -10.37 3.76 21.96
C VAL A 54 -10.76 5.17 21.52
N ALA A 55 -10.23 6.21 22.18
CA ALA A 55 -10.44 7.58 21.75
C ALA A 55 -9.70 7.90 20.45
N LEU A 56 -8.47 7.41 20.27
CA LEU A 56 -7.67 7.61 19.06
C LEU A 56 -8.25 6.91 17.82
N GLN A 57 -9.05 5.86 18.01
CA GLN A 57 -9.83 5.22 16.95
C GLN A 57 -11.07 6.02 16.52
N LYS A 58 -11.49 7.04 17.29
CA LYS A 58 -12.58 7.93 16.88
C LYS A 58 -12.03 8.96 15.89
N GLY A 59 -12.53 8.92 14.66
CA GLY A 59 -11.99 9.67 13.54
C GLY A 59 -10.76 9.00 12.93
N ASP A 60 -9.91 9.79 12.26
CA ASP A 60 -8.73 9.33 11.52
C ASP A 60 -7.41 9.53 12.27
N VAL A 61 -7.44 9.86 13.56
CA VAL A 61 -6.24 10.25 14.34
C VAL A 61 -5.17 9.15 14.35
N LEU A 62 -5.55 7.89 14.59
CA LEU A 62 -4.61 6.78 14.60
C LEU A 62 -4.01 6.52 13.20
N GLY A 63 -4.82 6.66 12.15
CA GLY A 63 -4.37 6.56 10.76
C GLY A 63 -3.39 7.68 10.42
N ASP A 64 -3.72 8.92 10.73
CA ASP A 64 -2.86 10.08 10.49
C ASP A 64 -1.54 10.01 11.26
N ALA A 65 -1.56 9.49 12.50
CA ALA A 65 -0.34 9.24 13.26
C ALA A 65 0.53 8.14 12.62
N TYR A 66 -0.10 7.08 12.11
CA TYR A 66 0.60 6.01 11.40
C TYR A 66 1.23 6.52 10.09
N GLU A 67 0.47 7.30 9.31
CA GLU A 67 0.94 7.95 8.09
C GLU A 67 2.10 8.91 8.35
N TYR A 68 2.06 9.66 9.46
CA TYR A 68 3.17 10.49 9.90
C TYR A 68 4.43 9.65 10.17
N LEU A 69 4.31 8.52 10.88
CA LEU A 69 5.44 7.63 11.15
C LEU A 69 6.02 7.03 9.88
N ILE A 70 5.18 6.59 8.93
CA ILE A 70 5.62 6.14 7.60
C ILE A 70 6.45 7.24 6.91
N GLY A 71 5.95 8.47 6.91
CA GLY A 71 6.66 9.62 6.36
C GLY A 71 8.02 9.86 7.02
N GLN A 72 8.09 9.80 8.35
CA GLN A 72 9.37 9.93 9.08
C GLN A 72 10.36 8.82 8.70
N PHE A 73 9.93 7.56 8.67
CA PHE A 73 10.79 6.45 8.27
C PHE A 73 11.28 6.57 6.83
N ALA A 74 10.43 7.06 5.92
CA ALA A 74 10.81 7.32 4.54
C ALA A 74 11.88 8.43 4.43
N MET A 75 11.72 9.51 5.19
CA MET A 75 12.70 10.61 5.24
C MET A 75 14.05 10.15 5.81
N GLU A 76 14.05 9.31 6.84
CA GLU A 76 15.28 8.75 7.44
C GLU A 76 15.97 7.72 6.53
N SER A 77 15.21 6.96 5.73
CA SER A 77 15.73 5.92 4.83
C SER A 77 16.45 6.47 3.57
N GLY A 78 16.38 7.77 3.32
CA GLY A 78 17.09 8.46 2.26
C GLY A 78 16.64 8.09 0.83
N LYS A 79 17.56 8.17 -0.14
CA LYS A 79 17.27 8.07 -1.61
C LYS A 79 16.57 6.77 -2.06
N LYS A 80 16.55 5.72 -1.25
CA LYS A 80 15.87 4.44 -1.56
C LYS A 80 14.39 4.43 -1.17
N ALA A 81 13.88 5.48 -0.53
CA ALA A 81 12.51 5.52 -0.02
C ALA A 81 11.44 5.91 -1.06
N GLY A 82 11.84 6.46 -2.21
CA GLY A 82 10.91 7.00 -3.21
C GLY A 82 9.95 5.97 -3.82
N GLU A 83 10.32 4.69 -3.79
CA GLU A 83 9.47 3.58 -4.26
C GLU A 83 8.46 3.13 -3.20
N PHE A 84 8.72 3.42 -1.92
CA PHE A 84 7.89 2.98 -0.80
C PHE A 84 6.94 4.08 -0.30
N TYR A 85 7.31 5.35 -0.46
CA TYR A 85 6.52 6.48 0.02
C TYR A 85 6.57 7.65 -0.95
N THR A 86 5.39 8.14 -1.32
CA THR A 86 5.22 9.34 -2.12
C THR A 86 5.14 10.56 -1.19
N PRO A 87 6.05 11.54 -1.30
CA PRO A 87 6.04 12.73 -0.45
C PRO A 87 4.68 13.43 -0.46
N ARG A 88 4.21 13.83 0.72
CA ARG A 88 2.86 14.37 0.93
C ARG A 88 2.47 15.48 -0.05
N GLN A 89 3.38 16.43 -0.32
CA GLN A 89 3.10 17.54 -1.24
C GLN A 89 2.87 17.07 -2.68
N VAL A 90 3.56 16.02 -3.12
CA VAL A 90 3.39 15.42 -4.45
C VAL A 90 2.08 14.64 -4.49
N SER A 91 1.82 13.83 -3.46
CA SER A 91 0.55 13.08 -3.32
C SER A 91 -0.67 14.00 -3.35
N GLU A 92 -0.58 15.15 -2.68
CA GLU A 92 -1.65 16.15 -2.60
C GLU A 92 -2.01 16.72 -3.99
N VAL A 93 -1.00 17.08 -4.78
CA VAL A 93 -1.22 17.58 -6.14
C VAL A 93 -1.84 16.52 -7.03
N MET A 94 -1.33 15.28 -7.00
CA MET A 94 -1.89 14.18 -7.78
C MET A 94 -3.33 13.88 -7.38
N ALA A 95 -3.63 13.88 -6.08
CA ALA A 95 -4.97 13.65 -5.57
C ALA A 95 -5.98 14.73 -6.01
N GLN A 96 -5.61 16.01 -5.94
CA GLN A 96 -6.48 17.09 -6.40
C GLN A 96 -6.75 17.05 -7.91
N ILE A 97 -5.83 16.51 -8.71
CA ILE A 97 -6.04 16.31 -10.15
C ILE A 97 -7.05 15.19 -10.37
N VAL A 98 -6.83 14.04 -9.72
CA VAL A 98 -7.65 12.83 -9.88
C VAL A 98 -9.06 13.05 -9.37
N ALA A 99 -9.22 13.71 -8.22
CA ALA A 99 -10.52 13.95 -7.58
C ALA A 99 -11.45 14.88 -8.39
N LYS A 100 -10.95 15.53 -9.46
CA LYS A 100 -11.81 16.30 -10.38
C LYS A 100 -12.64 15.40 -11.30
N THR A 101 -12.28 14.13 -11.42
CA THR A 101 -13.07 13.15 -12.18
C THR A 101 -14.31 12.79 -11.38
N ALA A 102 -15.49 12.95 -12.00
CA ALA A 102 -16.74 12.52 -11.39
C ALA A 102 -16.81 10.98 -11.31
N ASP A 103 -17.50 10.46 -10.30
CA ASP A 103 -17.88 9.05 -10.16
C ASP A 103 -16.74 8.02 -10.03
N ILE A 104 -15.68 8.34 -9.29
CA ILE A 104 -14.60 7.37 -8.99
C ILE A 104 -15.10 6.29 -8.03
N LYS A 105 -15.29 5.06 -8.52
CA LYS A 105 -15.69 3.89 -7.70
C LYS A 105 -14.55 2.92 -7.47
N SER A 106 -13.51 2.98 -8.30
CA SER A 106 -12.35 2.11 -8.27
C SER A 106 -11.07 2.91 -8.53
N ILE A 107 -10.07 2.71 -7.68
CA ILE A 107 -8.75 3.34 -7.82
C ILE A 107 -7.66 2.28 -7.81
N TYR A 108 -6.66 2.42 -8.69
CA TYR A 108 -5.55 1.50 -8.82
C TYR A 108 -4.18 2.18 -8.70
N ASP A 109 -3.27 1.56 -7.97
CA ASP A 109 -1.82 1.87 -7.99
C ASP A 109 -0.98 0.60 -8.25
N PRO A 110 -0.38 0.42 -9.45
CA PRO A 110 0.45 -0.74 -9.79
C PRO A 110 1.79 -0.79 -9.03
N THR A 111 2.13 0.26 -8.31
CA THR A 111 3.37 0.42 -7.51
C THR A 111 3.01 1.04 -6.16
N VAL A 112 2.08 0.40 -5.46
CA VAL A 112 1.31 1.02 -4.35
C VAL A 112 2.18 1.46 -3.17
N GLY A 113 3.38 0.88 -2.99
CA GLY A 113 4.30 1.28 -1.94
C GLY A 113 3.65 1.09 -0.57
N SER A 114 3.46 2.19 0.17
CA SER A 114 2.82 2.28 1.50
C SER A 114 1.30 2.51 1.46
N GLY A 115 0.70 2.68 0.28
CA GLY A 115 -0.72 2.99 0.13
C GLY A 115 -1.10 4.43 0.46
N SER A 116 -0.14 5.24 0.90
CA SER A 116 -0.29 6.66 1.24
C SER A 116 -0.89 7.50 0.12
N LEU A 117 -0.50 7.22 -1.13
CA LEU A 117 -1.03 7.94 -2.29
C LEU A 117 -2.52 7.66 -2.49
N LEU A 118 -2.93 6.38 -2.46
CA LEU A 118 -4.34 5.98 -2.55
C LEU A 118 -5.19 6.64 -1.44
N LEU A 119 -4.68 6.65 -0.21
CA LEU A 119 -5.33 7.30 0.94
C LEU A 119 -5.39 8.82 0.80
N THR A 120 -4.40 9.44 0.16
CA THR A 120 -4.44 10.87 -0.14
C THR A 120 -5.54 11.16 -1.15
N VAL A 121 -5.69 10.35 -2.20
CA VAL A 121 -6.81 10.50 -3.16
C VAL A 121 -8.16 10.38 -2.46
N LYS A 122 -8.35 9.37 -1.60
CA LYS A 122 -9.57 9.20 -0.78
C LYS A 122 -9.97 10.50 -0.06
N LYS A 123 -9.00 11.20 0.56
CA LYS A 123 -9.24 12.44 1.33
C LYS A 123 -9.79 13.60 0.48
N HIS A 124 -9.63 13.56 -0.85
CA HIS A 124 -10.13 14.56 -1.79
C HIS A 124 -11.48 14.19 -2.44
N LEU A 125 -12.03 13.02 -2.11
CA LEU A 125 -13.33 12.58 -2.61
C LEU A 125 -14.43 12.86 -1.59
N ASP A 126 -15.67 12.99 -2.05
CA ASP A 126 -16.83 13.15 -1.18
C ASP A 126 -17.02 11.93 -0.26
N GLU A 127 -17.53 12.14 0.96
CA GLU A 127 -17.65 11.09 1.98
C GLU A 127 -18.42 9.85 1.51
N ASP A 128 -19.45 10.03 0.69
CA ASP A 128 -20.24 8.92 0.16
C ASP A 128 -19.46 8.09 -0.87
N VAL A 129 -18.64 8.76 -1.70
CA VAL A 129 -17.71 8.10 -2.62
C VAL A 129 -16.66 7.32 -1.82
N GLN A 130 -16.09 7.92 -0.76
CA GLN A 130 -15.08 7.27 0.07
C GLN A 130 -15.56 5.95 0.69
N LYS A 131 -16.84 5.85 1.08
CA LYS A 131 -17.42 4.64 1.69
C LYS A 131 -17.52 3.47 0.71
N ASP A 132 -17.70 3.77 -0.57
CA ASP A 132 -17.92 2.79 -1.63
C ASP A 132 -16.70 2.59 -2.56
N LEU A 133 -15.66 3.40 -2.41
CA LEU A 133 -14.42 3.28 -3.16
C LEU A 133 -13.74 1.91 -2.94
N SER A 134 -13.43 1.24 -4.05
CA SER A 134 -12.61 0.03 -4.08
C SER A 134 -11.16 0.36 -4.40
N TYR A 135 -10.24 -0.17 -3.59
CA TYR A 135 -8.80 0.07 -3.67
C TYR A 135 -8.11 -1.13 -4.27
N TYR A 136 -7.35 -0.89 -5.33
CA TYR A 136 -6.52 -1.87 -5.99
C TYR A 136 -5.06 -1.44 -5.89
N GLY A 137 -4.17 -2.39 -5.66
CA GLY A 137 -2.75 -2.08 -5.67
C GLY A 137 -1.86 -3.29 -5.80
N GLN A 138 -0.66 -3.08 -6.33
CA GLN A 138 0.35 -4.13 -6.47
C GLN A 138 1.68 -3.63 -5.92
N GLU A 139 2.31 -4.45 -5.07
CA GLU A 139 3.61 -4.16 -4.45
C GLU A 139 4.49 -5.40 -4.51
N LYS A 140 5.74 -5.23 -4.91
CA LYS A 140 6.69 -6.34 -5.08
C LYS A 140 7.37 -6.76 -3.77
N ASN A 141 7.61 -5.80 -2.89
CA ASN A 141 8.27 -6.01 -1.61
C ASN A 141 7.25 -6.45 -0.55
N THR A 142 7.38 -7.69 -0.06
CA THR A 142 6.45 -8.26 0.93
C THR A 142 6.26 -7.40 2.19
N ALA A 143 7.32 -6.77 2.72
CA ALA A 143 7.21 -5.94 3.92
C ALA A 143 6.38 -4.67 3.62
N THR A 144 6.58 -4.08 2.45
CA THR A 144 5.87 -2.86 2.02
C THR A 144 4.43 -3.18 1.61
N TYR A 145 4.19 -4.36 1.02
CA TYR A 145 2.86 -4.91 0.80
C TYR A 145 2.05 -5.02 2.10
N ASN A 146 2.66 -5.57 3.15
CA ASN A 146 2.03 -5.65 4.46
C ASN A 146 1.82 -4.27 5.09
N LEU A 147 2.76 -3.34 4.89
CA LEU A 147 2.64 -1.93 5.31
C LEU A 147 1.41 -1.27 4.67
N THR A 148 1.21 -1.41 3.36
CA THR A 148 0.02 -0.90 2.65
C THR A 148 -1.26 -1.43 3.26
N ARG A 149 -1.34 -2.75 3.50
CA ARG A 149 -2.54 -3.37 4.09
C ARG A 149 -2.83 -2.84 5.48
N MET A 150 -1.80 -2.71 6.34
CA MET A 150 -1.95 -2.10 7.67
C MET A 150 -2.41 -0.64 7.56
N ASN A 151 -1.83 0.12 6.64
CA ASN A 151 -2.15 1.53 6.47
C ASN A 151 -3.62 1.74 6.04
N LEU A 152 -4.09 0.97 5.06
CA LEU A 152 -5.48 0.99 4.61
C LEU A 152 -6.46 0.60 5.73
N LEU A 153 -6.15 -0.45 6.50
CA LEU A 153 -6.96 -0.88 7.65
C LEU A 153 -7.06 0.20 8.74
N LEU A 154 -5.94 0.84 9.08
CA LEU A 154 -5.89 1.91 10.09
C LEU A 154 -6.66 3.17 9.66
N HIS A 155 -6.81 3.39 8.36
CA HIS A 155 -7.63 4.45 7.76
C HIS A 155 -9.07 4.01 7.45
N GLY A 156 -9.51 2.89 8.03
CA GLY A 156 -10.91 2.43 7.99
C GLY A 156 -11.35 1.89 6.64
N VAL A 157 -10.42 1.55 5.74
CA VAL A 157 -10.76 0.83 4.51
C VAL A 157 -11.16 -0.59 4.90
N ARG A 158 -12.37 -0.99 4.48
CA ARG A 158 -12.89 -2.31 4.81
C ARG A 158 -12.17 -3.39 3.97
N PRO A 159 -11.88 -4.58 4.52
CA PRO A 159 -11.15 -5.62 3.81
C PRO A 159 -11.76 -5.98 2.45
N GLU A 160 -13.09 -6.04 2.34
CA GLU A 160 -13.78 -6.34 1.08
C GLU A 160 -13.64 -5.25 0.01
N LYS A 161 -13.23 -4.04 0.39
CA LYS A 161 -12.92 -2.93 -0.52
C LYS A 161 -11.42 -2.84 -0.84
N MET A 162 -10.59 -3.70 -0.28
CA MET A 162 -9.13 -3.68 -0.43
C MET A 162 -8.66 -4.93 -1.19
N THR A 163 -8.25 -4.74 -2.44
CA THR A 163 -7.64 -5.79 -3.27
C THR A 163 -6.17 -5.42 -3.50
N ILE A 164 -5.25 -5.95 -2.68
CA ILE A 164 -3.82 -5.68 -2.81
C ILE A 164 -3.07 -6.97 -3.13
N LYS A 165 -2.16 -6.93 -4.10
CA LYS A 165 -1.35 -8.07 -4.52
C LYS A 165 0.13 -7.88 -4.18
N ASN A 166 0.74 -8.92 -3.60
CA ASN A 166 2.19 -9.01 -3.49
C ASN A 166 2.76 -9.62 -4.78
N GLY A 167 3.38 -8.82 -5.65
CA GLY A 167 3.93 -9.28 -6.92
C GLY A 167 4.56 -8.18 -7.76
N ASP A 168 5.30 -8.57 -8.79
CA ASP A 168 5.95 -7.66 -9.74
C ASP A 168 4.97 -7.30 -10.87
N THR A 169 4.62 -6.01 -10.98
CA THR A 169 3.58 -5.52 -11.91
C THR A 169 3.92 -5.70 -13.38
N LEU A 170 5.21 -5.62 -13.74
CA LEU A 170 5.63 -5.83 -15.13
C LEU A 170 5.62 -7.33 -15.45
N SER A 171 6.10 -8.16 -14.52
CA SER A 171 6.22 -9.60 -14.72
C SER A 171 4.86 -10.32 -14.78
N GLN A 172 3.86 -9.81 -14.06
CA GLN A 172 2.52 -10.36 -14.08
C GLN A 172 1.49 -9.23 -14.08
N ASP A 173 0.81 -9.07 -15.20
CA ASP A 173 -0.32 -8.15 -15.31
C ASP A 173 -1.43 -8.54 -14.33
N TRP A 174 -2.03 -7.54 -13.69
CA TRP A 174 -3.00 -7.74 -12.63
C TRP A 174 -3.78 -6.46 -12.30
N PRO A 175 -5.06 -6.57 -11.90
CA PRO A 175 -5.90 -7.75 -11.98
C PRO A 175 -6.22 -8.12 -13.43
N GLU A 176 -6.40 -9.41 -13.67
CA GLU A 176 -6.86 -9.94 -14.94
C GLU A 176 -8.32 -10.35 -14.77
N ASP A 177 -9.14 -10.07 -15.78
CA ASP A 177 -10.50 -10.59 -15.89
C ASP A 177 -10.43 -11.96 -16.59
N PRO A 178 -10.74 -13.08 -15.90
CA PRO A 178 -10.69 -14.41 -16.51
C PRO A 178 -11.63 -14.58 -17.71
N GLU A 179 -12.71 -13.80 -17.77
CA GLU A 179 -13.67 -13.83 -18.88
C GLU A 179 -13.20 -12.98 -20.08
N ARG A 180 -12.23 -12.07 -19.84
CA ARG A 180 -11.63 -11.18 -20.85
C ARG A 180 -10.09 -11.21 -20.74
N PRO A 181 -9.47 -12.38 -20.98
CA PRO A 181 -8.03 -12.51 -20.87
C PRO A 181 -7.34 -11.57 -21.87
N ASN A 182 -6.21 -10.99 -21.45
CA ASN A 182 -5.42 -10.03 -22.25
C ASN A 182 -6.08 -8.67 -22.55
N GLU A 183 -7.26 -8.35 -22.01
CA GLU A 183 -7.89 -7.04 -22.20
C GLU A 183 -7.57 -6.03 -21.09
N GLY A 184 -7.03 -6.52 -19.97
CA GLY A 184 -6.76 -5.72 -18.78
C GLY A 184 -8.04 -5.26 -18.06
N VAL A 185 -7.94 -5.06 -16.75
CA VAL A 185 -9.04 -4.47 -15.98
C VAL A 185 -8.95 -2.95 -16.03
N GLN A 186 -10.08 -2.29 -16.28
CA GLN A 186 -10.18 -0.83 -16.27
C GLN A 186 -10.58 -0.33 -14.88
N PHE A 187 -10.06 0.85 -14.53
CA PHE A 187 -10.33 1.55 -13.27
C PHE A 187 -10.76 2.97 -13.55
N ASP A 188 -11.56 3.56 -12.65
CA ASP A 188 -12.01 4.95 -12.78
C ASP A 188 -10.86 5.94 -12.55
N ALA A 189 -9.90 5.56 -11.70
CA ALA A 189 -8.69 6.31 -11.44
C ALA A 189 -7.46 5.42 -11.34
N VAL A 190 -6.34 5.85 -11.94
CA VAL A 190 -5.03 5.24 -11.76
C VAL A 190 -4.06 6.30 -11.26
N VAL A 191 -3.35 6.01 -10.18
CA VAL A 191 -2.27 6.83 -9.62
C VAL A 191 -1.06 5.96 -9.40
N MET A 192 0.14 6.50 -9.60
CA MET A 192 1.36 5.73 -9.37
C MET A 192 2.56 6.62 -9.11
N ASN A 193 3.49 6.10 -8.32
CA ASN A 193 4.82 6.65 -8.15
C ASN A 193 5.85 5.51 -8.35
N PRO A 194 6.15 5.16 -9.61
CA PRO A 194 6.95 3.98 -9.91
C PRO A 194 8.41 4.13 -9.46
N PRO A 195 9.12 3.01 -9.30
CA PRO A 195 10.54 3.01 -8.98
C PRO A 195 11.37 3.79 -10.03
N TYR A 196 12.32 4.60 -9.57
CA TYR A 196 13.10 5.45 -10.47
C TYR A 196 14.14 4.64 -11.25
N SER A 197 14.02 4.63 -12.58
CA SER A 197 14.98 4.00 -13.51
C SER A 197 15.24 2.52 -13.18
N ALA A 198 14.17 1.73 -13.13
CA ALA A 198 14.26 0.30 -12.88
C ALA A 198 15.12 -0.38 -13.96
N LYS A 199 16.28 -0.89 -13.56
CA LYS A 199 17.17 -1.65 -14.45
C LYS A 199 16.72 -3.10 -14.51
N ASN A 200 16.89 -3.73 -15.68
CA ASN A 200 16.53 -5.13 -15.90
C ASN A 200 15.05 -5.38 -15.51
N TRP A 201 14.17 -4.45 -15.92
CA TRP A 201 12.75 -4.48 -15.59
C TRP A 201 12.04 -5.67 -16.26
N ASN A 202 12.46 -6.03 -17.48
CA ASN A 202 11.85 -7.10 -18.26
C ASN A 202 12.41 -8.50 -17.94
N LYS A 203 12.32 -8.92 -16.67
CA LYS A 203 12.77 -10.27 -16.27
C LYS A 203 11.86 -11.38 -16.77
N ALA A 204 10.59 -11.05 -17.04
CA ALA A 204 9.60 -12.01 -17.54
C ALA A 204 9.74 -12.31 -19.03
N GLY A 205 10.62 -11.61 -19.76
CA GLY A 205 10.79 -11.82 -21.20
C GLY A 205 9.59 -11.37 -22.03
N LEU A 206 8.93 -10.30 -21.58
CA LEU A 206 7.84 -9.63 -22.28
C LEU A 206 8.31 -9.23 -23.68
N LYS A 207 7.40 -9.36 -24.64
CA LYS A 207 7.62 -9.01 -26.04
C LYS A 207 6.72 -7.84 -26.41
N VAL A 208 7.00 -7.19 -27.53
CA VAL A 208 6.15 -6.12 -28.07
C VAL A 208 4.71 -6.60 -28.32
N SER A 209 4.50 -7.90 -28.52
CA SER A 209 3.18 -8.51 -28.66
C SER A 209 2.39 -8.63 -27.34
N ASP A 210 2.96 -8.23 -26.20
CA ASP A 210 2.20 -8.12 -24.95
C ASP A 210 1.19 -6.96 -25.11
N PRO A 211 -0.11 -7.17 -24.79
CA PRO A 211 -1.16 -6.17 -25.00
C PRO A 211 -0.85 -4.79 -24.41
N ARG A 212 -0.10 -4.74 -23.29
CA ARG A 212 0.28 -3.49 -22.60
C ARG A 212 1.28 -2.65 -23.40
N PHE A 213 2.04 -3.28 -24.30
CA PHE A 213 3.11 -2.65 -25.08
C PHE A 213 2.84 -2.63 -26.59
N GLU A 214 1.89 -3.44 -27.09
CA GLU A 214 1.59 -3.57 -28.51
C GLU A 214 1.25 -2.21 -29.15
N ILE A 215 0.45 -1.39 -28.49
CA ILE A 215 0.05 -0.06 -28.96
C ILE A 215 1.27 0.87 -29.13
N ALA A 216 2.27 0.75 -28.26
CA ALA A 216 3.49 1.55 -28.35
C ALA A 216 4.44 1.05 -29.46
N GLY A 217 4.30 -0.20 -29.91
CA GLY A 217 5.13 -0.81 -30.95
C GLY A 217 6.60 -1.05 -30.58
N ALA A 218 7.00 -0.76 -29.34
CA ALA A 218 8.35 -0.95 -28.83
C ALA A 218 8.33 -1.14 -27.30
N LEU A 219 9.36 -1.83 -26.78
CA LEU A 219 9.57 -1.96 -25.33
C LEU A 219 10.44 -0.81 -24.81
N PRO A 220 10.25 -0.37 -23.55
CA PRO A 220 11.19 0.52 -22.88
C PRO A 220 12.63 -0.01 -22.87
N PRO A 221 13.67 0.84 -22.92
CA PRO A 221 15.05 0.39 -22.79
C PRO A 221 15.30 -0.35 -21.46
N ASP A 222 16.16 -1.37 -21.46
CA ASP A 222 16.45 -2.18 -20.25
C ASP A 222 17.00 -1.38 -19.06
N SER A 223 17.57 -0.21 -19.33
CA SER A 223 18.12 0.71 -18.32
C SER A 223 17.13 1.78 -17.85
N LYS A 224 15.93 1.82 -18.43
CA LYS A 224 14.87 2.81 -18.19
C LYS A 224 13.50 2.12 -18.25
N GLY A 225 13.32 1.14 -17.37
CA GLY A 225 12.01 0.55 -17.08
C GLY A 225 11.14 1.46 -16.24
#